data_AF-A0A2Z6LTC7-F1
#
_entry.id   AF-A0A2Z6LTC7-F1
#
_cell.length_a   1.000
_cell.length_b   1.000
_cell.length_c   1.000
_cell.angle_alpha   90.00
_cell.angle_beta   90.00
_cell.angle_gamma   90.00
#
_symmetry.space_group_name_H-M   'P 1'
#
loop_
_entity.id
_entity.type
_entity.pdbx_description
1 polymer ?
#
loop_
_entity_poly.entity_id
_entity_poly.type
_entity_poly.pdbx_seq_one_letter_code
_entity_poly.pdbx_strand_id
1 'polypeptide(L)'
;MRKLCNIQLLHTSKVEMFAPLRKEEVGLLIKSLRKSATLHEVVDVSKVVADVIGNINYKMILGRSKDDKFDLKGLVHEEVTLIGMFNLADYLPWLRLFDLQSLQLYEDQLILIEFMSLLATFMWHVLMS
;
A
#
# COMPACT_ATOMS: atom_id res chain seq x y z
N MET A 1 4.58 6.62 17.68
CA MET A 1 3.78 5.57 17.01
C MET A 1 4.41 4.18 17.08
N ARG A 2 5.66 3.96 16.63
CA ARG A 2 6.33 2.63 16.61
C ARG A 2 6.20 1.81 17.91
N LYS A 3 6.47 2.44 19.07
CA LYS A 3 6.39 1.78 20.39
C LYS A 3 4.95 1.35 20.74
N LEU A 4 3.95 2.16 20.38
CA LEU A 4 2.54 1.86 20.67
C LEU A 4 2.06 0.66 19.83
N CYS A 5 2.35 0.65 18.52
CA CYS A 5 2.00 -0.46 17.64
C CYS A 5 2.65 -1.77 18.10
N ASN A 6 3.93 -1.72 18.47
CA ASN A 6 4.63 -2.91 18.98
C ASN A 6 4.04 -3.44 20.28
N ILE A 7 3.52 -2.60 21.17
CA ILE A 7 2.95 -3.05 22.44
C ILE A 7 1.49 -3.49 22.27
N GLN A 8 0.70 -2.75 21.50
CA GLN A 8 -0.75 -2.93 21.43
C GLN A 8 -1.19 -3.95 20.37
N LEU A 9 -0.44 -4.06 19.26
CA LEU A 9 -0.83 -4.88 18.10
C LEU A 9 0.15 -6.03 17.87
N LEU A 10 1.45 -5.75 17.89
CA LEU A 10 2.48 -6.71 17.44
C LEU A 10 3.25 -7.39 18.59
N HIS A 11 2.84 -7.17 19.84
CA HIS A 11 3.46 -7.81 20.99
C HIS A 11 3.19 -9.32 20.94
N THR A 12 4.16 -10.17 21.30
CA THR A 12 4.02 -11.64 21.21
C THR A 12 2.72 -12.15 21.83
N SER A 13 2.36 -11.66 23.03
CA SER A 13 1.10 -12.04 23.68
C SER A 13 -0.17 -11.63 22.90
N LYS A 14 -0.13 -10.51 22.17
CA LYS A 14 -1.22 -10.08 21.30
C LYS A 14 -1.27 -10.95 20.05
N VAL A 15 -0.13 -11.24 19.43
CA VAL A 15 -0.05 -12.14 18.27
C VAL A 15 -0.60 -13.53 18.60
N GLU A 16 -0.32 -14.05 19.80
CA GLU A 16 -0.88 -15.30 20.32
C GLU A 16 -2.39 -15.20 20.58
N MET A 17 -2.87 -14.10 21.15
CA MET A 17 -4.29 -13.84 21.36
C MET A 17 -5.09 -13.89 20.05
N PHE A 18 -4.49 -13.50 18.92
CA PHE A 18 -5.11 -13.58 17.59
C PHE A 18 -4.88 -14.91 16.85
N ALA A 19 -4.21 -15.90 17.45
CA ALA A 19 -4.03 -17.21 16.84
C ALA A 19 -5.35 -17.94 16.51
N PRO A 20 -6.40 -17.91 17.37
CA PRO A 20 -7.69 -18.49 17.03
C PRO A 20 -8.33 -17.84 15.80
N LEU A 21 -8.25 -16.51 15.69
CA LEU A 21 -8.75 -15.77 14.54
C LEU A 21 -8.06 -16.20 13.24
N ARG A 22 -6.72 -16.31 13.24
CA ARG A 22 -5.98 -16.78 12.05
C ARG A 22 -6.38 -18.20 11.67
N LYS A 23 -6.56 -19.09 12.66
CA LYS A 23 -6.99 -20.47 12.42
C LYS A 23 -8.40 -20.53 11.81
N GLU A 24 -9.30 -19.67 12.27
CA GLU A 24 -10.66 -19.55 11.74
C GLU A 24 -10.63 -19.10 10.27
N GLU A 25 -9.97 -17.98 9.96
CA GLU A 25 -9.92 -17.40 8.62
C GLU A 25 -9.24 -18.37 7.61
N VAL A 26 -8.14 -19.01 8.01
CA VAL A 26 -7.48 -20.04 7.19
C VAL A 26 -8.39 -21.26 7.02
N GLY A 27 -9.12 -21.65 8.05
CA GLY A 27 -10.11 -22.74 7.97
C GLY A 27 -11.23 -22.44 6.97
N LEU A 28 -11.71 -21.21 6.90
CA LEU A 28 -12.68 -20.76 5.90
C LEU A 28 -12.08 -20.78 4.49
N LEU A 29 -10.84 -20.32 4.33
CA LEU A 29 -10.13 -20.39 3.05
C LEU A 29 -10.01 -21.82 2.54
N ILE A 30 -9.57 -22.76 3.39
CA ILE A 30 -9.42 -24.18 3.01
C ILE A 30 -10.77 -24.78 2.59
N LYS A 31 -11.85 -24.46 3.31
CA LYS A 31 -13.21 -24.92 2.94
C LYS A 31 -13.62 -24.38 1.57
N SER A 32 -13.36 -23.09 1.31
CA SER A 32 -13.65 -22.46 0.01
C SER A 32 -12.83 -23.07 -1.12
N LEU A 33 -11.54 -23.29 -0.92
CA LEU A 33 -10.65 -23.94 -1.89
C LEU A 33 -11.08 -25.37 -2.19
N ARG A 34 -11.49 -26.15 -1.17
CA ARG A 34 -12.01 -27.50 -1.38
C ARG A 34 -13.26 -27.49 -2.27
N LYS A 35 -14.17 -26.53 -2.07
CA LYS A 35 -15.36 -26.36 -2.92
C LYS A 35 -14.96 -25.99 -4.35
N SER A 36 -14.05 -25.04 -4.52
CA SER A 36 -13.56 -24.61 -5.84
C SER A 36 -12.90 -25.79 -6.58
N ALA A 37 -12.12 -26.62 -5.87
CA ALA A 37 -11.52 -27.82 -6.41
C ALA A 37 -12.55 -28.87 -6.85
N THR A 38 -13.64 -29.08 -6.08
CA THR A 38 -14.72 -29.98 -6.52
C THR A 38 -15.42 -29.50 -7.79
N LEU A 39 -15.47 -28.18 -8.00
CA LEU A 39 -16.05 -27.54 -9.17
C LEU A 39 -15.04 -27.36 -10.32
N HIS A 40 -13.77 -27.77 -10.14
CA HIS A 40 -12.67 -27.55 -11.07
C HIS A 40 -12.49 -26.07 -11.46
N GLU A 41 -12.77 -25.16 -10.53
CA GLU A 41 -12.63 -23.72 -10.74
C GLU A 41 -11.16 -23.29 -10.64
N VAL A 42 -10.75 -22.39 -11.54
CA VAL A 42 -9.44 -21.73 -11.45
C VAL A 42 -9.52 -20.66 -10.37
N VAL A 43 -8.59 -20.71 -9.41
CA VAL A 43 -8.53 -19.77 -8.29
C VAL A 43 -7.25 -18.94 -8.36
N ASP A 44 -7.40 -17.62 -8.31
CA ASP A 44 -6.29 -16.72 -8.03
C ASP A 44 -5.93 -16.79 -6.55
N VAL A 45 -4.85 -17.53 -6.26
CA VAL A 45 -4.35 -17.75 -4.89
C VAL A 45 -3.90 -16.44 -4.24
N SER A 46 -3.29 -15.54 -5.01
CA SER A 46 -2.80 -14.25 -4.50
C SER A 46 -3.96 -13.41 -3.99
N LYS A 47 -5.06 -13.35 -4.76
CA LYS A 47 -6.26 -12.61 -4.40
C LYS A 47 -6.92 -13.16 -3.12
N VAL A 48 -7.12 -14.48 -3.04
CA VAL A 48 -7.80 -15.08 -1.87
C VAL A 48 -6.95 -15.01 -0.59
N VAL A 49 -5.62 -15.09 -0.71
CA VAL A 49 -4.71 -14.91 0.43
C VAL A 49 -4.70 -13.45 0.88
N ALA A 50 -4.66 -12.49 -0.06
CA ALA A 50 -4.74 -11.06 0.26
C ALA A 50 -6.05 -10.72 0.99
N ASP A 51 -7.17 -11.33 0.60
CA ASP A 51 -8.46 -11.14 1.28
C ASP A 51 -8.45 -11.67 2.72
N VAL A 52 -7.86 -12.85 2.96
CA VAL A 52 -7.71 -13.41 4.31
C VAL A 52 -6.83 -12.51 5.19
N ILE A 53 -5.70 -12.03 4.67
CA ILE A 53 -4.82 -11.11 5.39
C ILE A 53 -5.56 -9.81 5.72
N GLY A 54 -6.29 -9.26 4.75
CA GLY A 54 -7.12 -8.08 4.92
C GLY A 54 -8.16 -8.25 6.03
N ASN A 55 -8.89 -9.37 6.04
CA ASN A 55 -9.90 -9.67 7.06
C ASN A 55 -9.31 -9.79 8.46
N ILE A 56 -8.16 -10.47 8.59
CA ILE A 56 -7.43 -10.59 9.87
C ILE A 56 -7.01 -9.22 10.37
N ASN A 57 -6.41 -8.39 9.51
CA ASN A 57 -5.95 -7.05 9.88
C ASN A 57 -7.13 -6.15 10.26
N TYR A 58 -8.23 -6.20 9.52
CA TYR A 58 -9.42 -5.41 9.82
C TYR A 58 -9.99 -5.76 11.20
N LYS A 59 -10.09 -7.07 11.52
CA LYS A 59 -10.52 -7.53 12.85
C LYS A 59 -9.51 -7.21 13.95
N MET A 60 -8.20 -7.26 13.67
CA MET A 60 -7.15 -6.94 14.65
C MET A 60 -7.09 -5.45 14.99
N ILE A 61 -7.25 -4.58 13.98
CA ILE A 61 -7.11 -3.12 14.11
C ILE A 61 -8.42 -2.47 14.56
N LEU A 62 -9.54 -2.85 13.94
CA LEU A 62 -10.84 -2.21 14.15
C LEU A 62 -11.77 -3.00 15.08
N GLY A 63 -11.42 -4.25 15.40
CA GLY A 63 -12.22 -5.11 16.28
C GLY A 63 -13.54 -5.57 15.68
N ARG A 64 -13.75 -5.40 14.37
CA ARG A 64 -15.00 -5.73 13.66
C ARG A 64 -14.71 -6.49 12.38
N SER A 65 -15.72 -7.10 11.78
CA SER A 65 -15.61 -7.65 10.41
C SER A 65 -15.60 -6.51 9.40
N LYS A 66 -15.01 -6.78 8.22
CA LYS A 66 -15.00 -5.84 7.09
C LYS A 66 -16.43 -5.37 6.80
N ASP A 67 -16.61 -4.06 6.72
CA ASP A 67 -17.87 -3.40 6.32
C ASP A 67 -17.61 -2.70 4.99
N ASP A 68 -18.52 -2.85 4.03
CA ASP A 68 -18.41 -2.22 2.70
C ASP A 68 -18.38 -0.68 2.80
N LYS A 69 -18.81 -0.10 3.93
CA LYS A 69 -18.66 1.34 4.20
C LYS A 69 -17.22 1.81 4.43
N PHE A 70 -16.31 0.91 4.82
CA PHE A 70 -14.89 1.22 5.04
C PHE A 70 -14.02 0.33 4.16
N ASP A 71 -13.77 0.80 2.94
CA ASP A 71 -12.90 0.09 1.99
C ASP A 71 -11.40 0.29 2.30
N LEU A 72 -10.95 -0.29 3.41
CA LEU A 72 -9.54 -0.33 3.77
C LEU A 72 -8.68 -1.02 2.68
N LYS A 73 -9.28 -1.95 1.91
CA LYS A 73 -8.57 -2.69 0.87
C LYS A 73 -8.24 -1.79 -0.31
N GLY A 74 -9.21 -0.99 -0.77
CA GLY A 74 -8.99 0.04 -1.80
C GLY A 74 -7.93 1.04 -1.38
N LEU A 75 -8.05 1.58 -0.16
CA LEU A 75 -7.10 2.55 0.39
C LEU A 75 -5.67 2.00 0.47
N VAL A 76 -5.49 0.77 0.97
CA VAL A 76 -4.16 0.14 1.06
C VAL A 76 -3.60 -0.18 -0.33
N HIS A 77 -4.44 -0.58 -1.27
CA HIS A 77 -3.98 -0.85 -2.64
C HIS A 77 -3.51 0.43 -3.36
N GLU A 78 -4.26 1.51 -3.21
CA GLU A 78 -3.90 2.83 -3.74
C GLU A 78 -2.62 3.35 -3.07
N GLU A 79 -2.51 3.25 -1.74
CA GLU A 79 -1.30 3.64 -1.00
C GLU A 79 -0.07 2.83 -1.43
N VAL A 80 -0.17 1.51 -1.53
CA VAL A 80 0.94 0.66 -2.00
C VAL A 80 1.33 0.99 -3.44
N THR A 81 0.35 1.34 -4.28
CA THR A 81 0.60 1.79 -5.65
C THR A 81 1.35 3.12 -5.65
N LEU A 82 0.90 4.11 -4.87
CA LEU A 82 1.55 5.41 -4.72
C LEU A 82 2.95 5.33 -4.13
N ILE A 83 3.18 4.45 -3.14
CA ILE A 83 4.51 4.19 -2.57
C ILE A 83 5.41 3.47 -3.60
N GLY A 84 4.82 2.59 -4.41
CA GLY A 84 5.52 1.89 -5.49
C GLY A 84 5.84 2.78 -6.69
N MET A 85 5.15 3.91 -6.83
CA MET A 85 5.46 4.92 -7.85
C MET A 85 6.75 5.66 -7.50
N PHE A 86 7.55 5.91 -8.53
CA PHE A 86 8.85 6.53 -8.41
C PHE A 86 8.71 7.99 -7.93
N ASN A 87 9.07 8.27 -6.68
CA ASN A 87 9.07 9.62 -6.13
C ASN A 87 10.43 10.32 -6.37
N LEU A 88 10.49 11.21 -7.35
CA LEU A 88 11.72 11.93 -7.71
C LEU A 88 12.24 12.81 -6.55
N ALA A 89 11.36 13.26 -5.65
CA ALA A 89 11.73 14.07 -4.50
C ALA A 89 12.56 13.31 -3.45
N ASP A 90 12.51 11.97 -3.45
CA ASP A 90 13.33 11.12 -2.59
C ASP A 90 14.78 11.02 -3.09
N TYR A 91 15.01 11.23 -4.39
CA TYR A 91 16.35 11.23 -5.00
C TYR A 91 16.95 12.63 -5.13
N LEU A 92 16.11 13.66 -5.31
CA LEU A 92 16.53 15.05 -5.47
C LEU A 92 15.83 15.93 -4.42
N PRO A 93 16.43 16.11 -3.23
CA PRO A 93 15.81 16.80 -2.10
C PRO A 93 15.28 18.21 -2.38
N TRP A 94 15.86 18.91 -3.35
CA TRP A 94 15.49 20.26 -3.77
C TRP A 94 14.26 20.31 -4.68
N LEU A 95 13.83 19.17 -5.24
CA LEU A 95 12.56 19.03 -5.97
C LEU A 95 11.34 18.82 -5.05
N ARG A 96 11.55 18.65 -3.73
CA ARG A 96 10.45 18.54 -2.74
C ARG A 96 9.51 19.74 -2.74
N LEU A 97 10.00 20.92 -3.13
CA LEU A 97 9.19 22.15 -3.17
C LEU A 97 8.15 22.14 -4.31
N PHE A 98 8.33 21.29 -5.31
CA PHE A 98 7.49 21.23 -6.51
C PHE A 98 6.43 20.12 -6.47
N ASP A 99 6.38 19.31 -5.39
CA ASP A 99 5.44 18.19 -5.19
C ASP A 99 5.13 17.39 -6.47
N LEU A 100 6.18 16.76 -7.01
CA LEU A 100 6.15 16.05 -8.29
C LEU A 100 5.31 14.75 -8.26
N GLN A 101 4.80 14.33 -7.09
CA GLN A 101 3.88 13.20 -6.99
C GLN A 101 2.56 13.46 -7.76
N SER A 102 2.15 14.73 -7.87
CA SER A 102 0.94 15.13 -8.60
C SER A 102 1.08 15.14 -10.13
N LEU A 103 2.31 15.18 -10.66
CA LEU A 103 2.57 15.32 -12.10
C LEU A 103 2.61 13.98 -12.85
N GLN A 104 2.65 12.84 -12.16
CA GLN A 104 2.59 11.52 -12.80
C GLN A 104 1.19 11.15 -13.31
N LEU A 105 0.16 11.96 -13.03
CA LEU A 105 -1.18 11.83 -13.60
C LEU A 105 -1.40 12.72 -14.85
N TYR A 106 -0.39 13.44 -15.33
CA TYR A 106 -0.48 14.28 -16.53
C TYR A 106 0.68 13.97 -17.48
N GLU A 107 0.40 13.27 -18.60
CA GLU A 107 1.35 12.96 -19.67
C GLU A 107 1.74 14.20 -20.51
N ASP A 108 2.17 15.29 -19.89
CA ASP A 108 2.64 16.46 -20.63
C ASP A 108 4.17 16.56 -20.56
N GLN A 109 4.83 15.92 -21.54
CA GLN A 109 6.28 16.06 -21.79
C GLN A 109 6.74 17.52 -21.87
N LEU A 110 5.83 18.45 -22.20
CA LEU A 110 6.11 19.88 -22.34
C LEU A 110 6.52 20.53 -21.01
N ILE A 111 5.88 20.15 -19.91
CA ILE A 111 6.17 20.72 -18.57
C ILE A 111 7.56 20.27 -18.10
N LEU A 112 7.94 19.02 -18.37
CA LEU A 112 9.27 18.53 -18.06
C LEU A 112 10.36 19.25 -18.86
N ILE A 113 10.12 19.60 -20.12
CA ILE A 113 11.09 20.34 -20.95
C ILE A 113 11.26 21.77 -20.45
N GLU A 114 10.17 22.46 -20.12
CA GLU A 114 10.23 23.82 -19.56
C GLU A 114 10.92 23.84 -18.20
N PHE A 115 10.61 22.86 -17.34
CA PHE A 115 11.21 22.72 -16.03
C PHE A 115 12.71 22.42 -16.11
N MET A 116 13.14 21.51 -16.99
CA MET A 116 14.56 21.22 -17.23
C MET A 116 15.32 22.40 -17.83
N SER A 117 14.65 23.23 -18.65
CA SER A 117 15.24 24.45 -19.22
C SER A 117 15.44 25.55 -18.16
N LEU A 118 14.45 25.75 -17.27
CA LEU A 118 14.56 26.64 -16.12
C LEU A 118 15.66 26.20 -15.17
N LEU A 119 15.79 24.89 -14.96
CA LEU A 119 16.84 24.32 -14.13
C LEU A 119 18.23 24.53 -14.69
N ALA A 120 18.42 24.28 -15.99
CA ALA A 120 19.68 24.52 -16.68
C ALA A 120 20.09 26.00 -16.59
N THR A 121 19.12 26.90 -16.72
CA THR A 121 19.34 28.36 -16.61
C THR A 121 19.71 28.77 -15.18
N PHE A 122 19.04 28.20 -14.18
CA PHE A 122 19.35 28.45 -12.77
C PHE A 122 20.71 27.89 -12.38
N MET A 123 21.05 26.67 -12.81
CA MET A 123 22.36 26.06 -12.57
C MET A 123 23.47 26.83 -13.28
N TRP A 124 23.25 27.31 -14.50
CA TRP A 124 24.20 28.17 -15.21
C TRP A 124 24.53 29.43 -14.41
N HIS A 125 23.50 30.09 -13.85
CA HIS A 125 23.71 31.29 -13.05
C HIS A 125 24.42 31.05 -11.70
N VAL A 126 24.27 29.87 -11.11
CA VAL A 126 24.87 29.52 -9.81
C VAL A 126 26.28 28.93 -9.95
N LEU A 127 26.61 28.28 -11.06
CA LEU A 127 27.94 27.65 -11.29
C LEU A 127 28.94 28.54 -12.06
N MET A 128 28.48 29.58 -12.76
CA MET A 128 29.33 30.52 -13.51
C MET A 128 29.46 31.91 -12.84
N SER A 129 29.10 32.04 -11.56
CA SER A 129 29.39 33.22 -10.72
C SER A 129 30.16 32.82 -9.47
#